data_AF-A0A1B6GWS9-F1
#
_entry.id   AF-A0A1B6GWS9-F1
#
_cell.length_a   1.000
_cell.length_b   1.000
_cell.length_c   1.000
_cell.angle_alpha   90.00
_cell.angle_beta   90.00
_cell.angle_gamma   90.00
#
_symmetry.space_group_name_H-M   'P 1'
#
loop_
_entity.id
_entity.type
_entity.pdbx_description
1 polymer ?
#
loop_
_entity_poly.entity_id
_entity_poly.type
_entity_poly.pdbx_seq_one_letter_code
_entity_poly.pdbx_strand_id
1 'polypeptide(L)'
;IVGFFGYIKYGPEAAGSITLNLPSDQLLAQSVKLMLSFTIFITHAVQCYVAIDIIWNQKLKKYVTKNVLVWEYVTRTLIVFSTFFFAAVIPNLELFISLIGA
;
A
#
# COMPACT_ATOMS: atom_id res chain seq x y z
N ILE A 1 -11.56 -16.10 10.30
CA ILE A 1 -12.58 -15.62 11.27
C ILE A 1 -13.25 -14.34 10.76
N VAL A 2 -12.53 -13.23 10.58
CA VAL A 2 -13.11 -11.97 10.07
C VAL A 2 -13.74 -12.11 8.68
N GLY A 3 -13.11 -12.85 7.77
CA GLY A 3 -13.66 -13.18 6.44
C GLY A 3 -15.01 -13.91 6.49
N PHE A 4 -15.13 -14.91 7.36
CA PHE A 4 -16.34 -15.72 7.50
C PHE A 4 -17.52 -14.91 8.07
N PHE A 5 -17.30 -14.17 9.15
CA PHE A 5 -18.34 -13.31 9.73
C PHE A 5 -18.69 -12.12 8.82
N GLY A 6 -17.73 -11.60 8.06
CA GLY A 6 -17.97 -10.59 7.03
C GLY A 6 -18.91 -11.11 5.92
N TYR A 7 -18.66 -12.33 5.42
CA TYR A 7 -19.49 -12.95 4.40
C TYR A 7 -20.91 -13.26 4.91
N ILE A 8 -21.08 -13.69 6.16
CA ILE A 8 -22.43 -13.88 6.75
C ILE A 8 -23.21 -12.56 6.82
N LYS A 9 -22.52 -11.43 7.06
CA LYS A 9 -23.16 -10.11 7.20
C LYS A 9 -23.50 -9.44 5.86
N TYR A 10 -22.64 -9.53 4.86
CA TYR A 10 -22.83 -8.88 3.54
C TYR A 10 -23.30 -9.85 2.45
N GLY A 11 -23.21 -11.16 2.67
CA GLY A 11 -23.68 -12.19 1.76
C GLY A 11 -23.09 -12.05 0.34
N PRO A 12 -23.89 -12.24 -0.71
CA PRO A 12 -23.45 -12.13 -2.10
C PRO A 12 -23.14 -10.69 -2.54
N GLU A 13 -23.46 -9.66 -1.74
CA GLU A 13 -23.12 -8.26 -2.03
C GLU A 13 -21.73 -7.86 -1.51
N ALA A 14 -20.98 -8.80 -0.92
CA ALA A 14 -19.63 -8.54 -0.46
C ALA A 14 -18.68 -8.23 -1.64
N ALA A 15 -18.32 -6.96 -1.81
CA ALA A 15 -17.17 -6.54 -2.63
C ALA A 15 -15.85 -7.16 -2.14
N GLY A 16 -14.79 -7.13 -2.95
CA GLY A 16 -13.52 -7.84 -2.70
C GLY A 16 -12.75 -7.53 -1.45
N SER A 17 -13.10 -6.45 -0.77
CA SER A 17 -12.62 -6.21 0.56
C SER A 17 -13.78 -5.83 1.47
N ILE A 18 -13.77 -6.40 2.67
CA ILE A 18 -14.75 -6.07 3.72
C ILE A 18 -14.66 -4.57 4.05
N THR A 19 -13.47 -3.96 3.91
CA THR A 19 -13.24 -2.52 4.13
C THR A 19 -14.03 -1.64 3.15
N LEU A 20 -14.26 -2.10 1.92
CA LEU A 20 -15.04 -1.39 0.91
C LEU A 20 -16.55 -1.47 1.16
N ASN A 21 -17.01 -2.60 1.74
CA ASN A 21 -18.42 -2.82 2.07
C ASN A 21 -18.92 -2.08 3.33
N LEU A 22 -18.04 -1.39 4.07
CA LEU A 22 -18.47 -0.77 5.32
C LEU A 22 -19.46 0.39 5.07
N PRO A 23 -20.62 0.40 5.75
CA PRO A 23 -21.61 1.46 5.65
C PRO A 23 -21.02 2.84 6.03
N SER A 24 -21.40 3.88 5.30
CA SER A 24 -20.93 5.26 5.54
C SER A 24 -21.80 6.03 6.54
N ASP A 25 -22.97 5.51 6.87
CA ASP A 25 -23.96 6.08 7.81
C ASP A 25 -23.67 5.74 9.28
N GLN A 26 -22.84 4.72 9.55
CA GLN A 26 -22.55 4.26 10.90
C GLN A 26 -21.24 4.85 11.43
N LEU A 27 -21.32 5.53 12.59
CA LEU A 27 -20.15 6.14 13.27
C LEU A 27 -19.05 5.12 13.58
N LEU A 28 -19.42 3.88 13.95
CA LEU A 28 -18.45 2.81 14.23
C LEU A 28 -17.68 2.41 12.97
N ALA A 29 -18.37 2.29 11.84
CA ALA A 29 -17.78 1.92 10.55
C ALA A 29 -16.81 3.00 10.05
N GLN A 30 -17.18 4.28 10.20
CA GLN A 30 -16.29 5.40 9.89
C GLN A 30 -15.04 5.42 10.76
N SER A 31 -15.18 5.13 12.06
CA SER A 31 -14.04 5.08 12.99
C SER A 31 -13.03 4.01 12.57
N VAL A 32 -13.51 2.84 12.14
CA VAL A 32 -12.65 1.76 11.62
C VAL A 32 -11.98 2.16 10.30
N LYS A 33 -12.69 2.81 9.37
CA LYS A 33 -12.10 3.33 8.12
C LYS A 33 -10.99 4.35 8.41
N LEU A 34 -11.19 5.22 9.39
CA LEU A 34 -10.20 6.22 9.79
C LEU A 34 -8.95 5.57 10.40
N MET A 35 -9.14 4.62 11.33
CA MET A 35 -8.03 3.86 11.90
C MET A 35 -7.25 3.11 10.82
N LEU A 36 -7.95 2.47 9.87
CA LEU A 36 -7.31 1.78 8.75
C LEU A 36 -6.51 2.73 7.88
N SER A 37 -7.08 3.88 7.51
CA SER A 37 -6.38 4.91 6.72
C SER A 37 -5.12 5.40 7.45
N PHE A 38 -5.20 5.59 8.76
CA PHE A 38 -4.07 6.01 9.58
C PHE A 38 -2.98 4.94 9.65
N THR A 39 -3.37 3.67 9.82
CA THR A 39 -2.44 2.54 9.78
C THR A 39 -1.74 2.44 8.43
N ILE A 40 -2.48 2.52 7.32
CA ILE A 40 -1.90 2.45 5.97
C ILE A 40 -0.91 3.61 5.76
N PHE A 41 -1.26 4.82 6.19
CA PHE A 41 -0.37 5.98 6.10
C PHE A 41 0.97 5.76 6.82
N ILE A 42 0.94 5.25 8.05
CA ILE A 42 2.15 4.95 8.82
C ILE A 42 2.94 3.81 8.17
N THR A 43 2.28 2.71 7.82
CA THR A 43 2.93 1.53 7.26
C THR A 43 3.59 1.86 5.92
N HIS A 44 2.97 2.70 5.09
CA HIS A 44 3.54 3.15 3.83
C HIS A 44 4.88 3.87 4.02
N ALA A 45 4.99 4.77 5.02
CA ALA A 45 6.25 5.45 5.31
C ALA A 45 7.38 4.46 5.67
N VAL A 46 7.06 3.43 6.47
CA VAL A 46 8.02 2.38 6.84
C VAL A 46 8.42 1.54 5.63
N GLN A 47 7.46 1.14 4.78
CA GLN A 47 7.73 0.37 3.56
C GLN A 47 8.62 1.15 2.57
N CYS A 48 8.37 2.44 2.37
CA CYS A 48 9.23 3.29 1.55
C CYS A 48 10.66 3.39 2.10
N TYR A 49 10.83 3.50 3.42
CA TYR A 49 12.14 3.49 4.05
C TYR A 49 12.91 2.19 3.76
N VAL A 50 12.25 1.04 3.95
CA VAL A 50 12.85 -0.27 3.69
C VAL A 50 13.21 -0.43 2.20
N ALA A 51 12.35 0.01 1.29
CA ALA A 51 12.63 -0.03 -0.15
C ALA A 51 13.86 0.81 -0.52
N ILE A 52 13.97 2.03 0.01
CA ILE A 52 15.13 2.90 -0.19
C ILE A 52 16.39 2.23 0.36
N ASP A 53 16.34 1.66 1.57
CA ASP A 53 17.50 1.01 2.17
C ASP A 53 18.01 -0.17 1.34
N ILE A 54 17.12 -1.05 0.89
CA ILE A 54 17.50 -2.22 0.07
C ILE A 54 18.08 -1.78 -1.28
N ILE A 55 17.43 -0.84 -1.97
CA ILE A 55 17.85 -0.42 -3.32
C ILE A 55 19.14 0.39 -3.23
N TRP A 56 19.20 1.38 -2.34
CA TRP A 56 20.33 2.29 -2.23
C TRP A 56 21.50 1.68 -1.46
N ASN A 57 21.31 1.34 -0.18
CA ASN A 57 22.41 0.96 0.69
C ASN A 57 22.95 -0.44 0.38
N GLN A 58 22.10 -1.39 0.01
CA GLN A 58 22.53 -2.77 -0.21
C GLN A 58 22.99 -3.04 -1.65
N LYS A 59 22.34 -2.41 -2.65
CA LYS A 59 22.63 -2.66 -4.08
C LYS A 59 23.40 -1.52 -4.76
N LEU A 60 22.83 -0.31 -4.87
CA LEU A 60 23.39 0.74 -5.73
C LEU A 60 24.66 1.39 -5.18
N LYS A 61 24.76 1.57 -3.86
CA LYS A 61 25.88 2.27 -3.22
C LYS A 61 27.25 1.67 -3.54
N LYS A 62 27.31 0.37 -3.85
CA LYS A 62 28.56 -0.32 -4.24
C LYS A 62 29.02 0.00 -5.66
N TYR A 63 28.11 0.43 -6.54
CA TYR A 63 28.40 0.71 -7.95
C TYR A 63 28.54 2.21 -8.24
N VAL A 64 28.07 3.08 -7.33
CA VAL A 64 28.14 4.54 -7.50
C VAL A 64 29.35 5.09 -6.75
N THR A 65 30.40 5.46 -7.51
CA THR A 65 31.66 6.02 -6.97
C THR A 65 31.79 7.53 -7.14
N LYS A 66 30.98 8.17 -8.00
CA LYS A 66 30.94 9.62 -8.21
C LYS A 66 29.52 10.17 -8.04
N ASN A 67 29.40 11.38 -7.48
CA ASN A 67 28.14 12.09 -7.26
C ASN A 67 27.08 11.28 -6.48
N VAL A 68 27.53 10.59 -5.43
CA VAL A 68 26.70 9.70 -4.58
C VAL A 68 25.43 10.41 -4.09
N LEU A 69 25.53 11.68 -3.66
CA LEU A 69 24.38 12.45 -3.21
C LEU A 69 23.32 12.65 -4.31
N VAL A 70 23.72 12.93 -5.54
CA VAL A 70 22.79 13.14 -6.66
C VAL A 70 22.05 11.84 -6.98
N TRP A 71 22.79 10.72 -7.05
CA TRP A 71 22.21 9.40 -7.29
C TRP A 71 21.30 8.93 -6.15
N GLU A 72 21.56 9.34 -4.91
CA GLU A 72 20.69 9.05 -3.78
C GLU A 72 19.33 9.74 -3.96
N TYR A 73 19.33 11.04 -4.26
CA TYR A 73 18.11 11.79 -4.51
C TYR A 73 17.33 11.24 -5.70
N VAL A 74 18.00 10.92 -6.82
CA VAL A 74 17.36 10.33 -8.00
C VAL A 74 16.69 8.99 -7.64
N THR A 75 17.37 8.14 -6.88
CA THR A 75 16.83 6.84 -6.46
C THR A 75 15.59 7.01 -5.59
N ARG A 76 15.61 7.96 -4.64
CA ARG A 76 14.46 8.28 -3.78
C ARG A 76 13.29 8.79 -4.61
N THR A 77 13.52 9.72 -5.54
CA THR A 77 12.49 10.25 -6.43
C THR A 77 11.88 9.16 -7.30
N LEU A 78 12.70 8.27 -7.88
CA LEU A 78 12.21 7.15 -8.70
C LEU A 78 11.33 6.17 -7.90
N ILE A 79 11.71 5.84 -6.67
CA ILE A 79 10.91 4.97 -5.80
C ILE A 79 9.54 5.58 -5.54
N VAL A 80 9.49 6.87 -5.16
CA VAL A 80 8.21 7.56 -4.92
C VAL A 80 7.36 7.64 -6.18
N PHE A 81 7.96 8.00 -7.32
CA PHE A 81 7.26 8.04 -8.60
C PHE A 81 6.70 6.69 -9.01
N SER A 82 7.44 5.60 -8.76
CA SER A 82 6.96 4.25 -9.06
C SER A 82 5.68 3.93 -8.27
N THR A 83 5.62 4.31 -6.99
CA THR A 83 4.41 4.13 -6.17
C THR A 83 3.22 4.92 -6.72
N PHE A 84 3.42 6.18 -7.10
CA PHE A 84 2.37 6.99 -7.72
C PHE A 84 1.90 6.41 -9.06
N PHE A 85 2.83 5.87 -9.85
CA PHE A 85 2.51 5.21 -11.12
C PHE A 85 1.62 3.98 -10.90
N PHE A 86 1.98 3.11 -9.95
CA PHE A 86 1.13 1.96 -9.61
C PHE A 86 -0.24 2.39 -9.08
N ALA A 87 -0.31 3.44 -8.27
CA ALA A 87 -1.58 3.97 -7.80
C ALA A 87 -2.48 4.49 -8.93
N ALA A 88 -1.90 5.09 -9.99
CA ALA A 88 -2.64 5.57 -11.15
C ALA A 88 -3.08 4.44 -12.11
N VAL A 89 -2.28 3.37 -12.22
CA VAL A 89 -2.50 2.27 -13.17
C VAL A 89 -3.45 1.20 -12.64
N ILE A 90 -3.65 1.10 -11.32
CA ILE A 90 -4.47 0.06 -10.70
C ILE A 90 -5.85 0.65 -10.34
N PRO A 91 -6.86 0.59 -11.24
CA PRO A 91 -8.22 1.04 -10.94
C PRO A 91 -8.95 0.08 -9.99
N ASN A 92 -8.56 -1.21 -9.97
CA ASN A 92 -9.21 -2.26 -9.19
C ASN A 92 -8.22 -2.94 -8.23
N LEU A 93 -8.15 -2.44 -6.99
CA LEU A 93 -7.25 -2.96 -5.96
C LEU A 93 -7.57 -4.41 -5.55
N GLU A 94 -8.84 -4.81 -5.62
CA GLU A 94 -9.31 -6.17 -5.32
C GLU A 94 -8.60 -7.23 -6.17
N LEU A 95 -8.61 -7.05 -7.50
CA LEU A 95 -8.03 -8.01 -8.44
C LEU A 95 -6.51 -8.12 -8.23
N PHE A 96 -5.86 -6.99 -7.91
CA PHE A 96 -4.42 -6.95 -7.65
C PHE A 96 -4.04 -7.69 -6.36
N ILE A 97 -4.80 -7.49 -5.28
CA ILE A 97 -4.59 -8.21 -4.01
C ILE A 97 -4.78 -9.72 -4.22
N SER A 98 -5.80 -10.13 -4.99
CA SER A 98 -6.01 -11.55 -5.31
C SER A 98 -4.89 -12.12 -6.18
N LEU A 99 -4.31 -11.35 -7.09
CA LEU A 99 -3.24 -11.82 -7.99
C LEU A 99 -1.90 -12.00 -7.27
N ILE A 100 -1.54 -11.09 -6.36
CA ILE A 100 -0.29 -11.20 -5.58
C ILE A 100 -0.39 -12.34 -4.54
N GLY A 101 -1.60 -12.61 -4.03
CA GLY A 101 -1.85 -13.64 -3.03
C GLY A 101 -2.18 -15.03 -3.58
N ALA A 102 -2.36 -15.18 -4.90
CA ALA A 102 -2.60 -16.46 -5.58
C ALA A 102 -1.27 -17.17 -5.87
#